data_AF-A0A941G052-F1
#
_entry.id   AF-A0A941G052-F1
#
_cell.length_a   1.000
_cell.length_b   1.000
_cell.length_c   1.000
_cell.angle_alpha   90.00
_cell.angle_beta   90.00
_cell.angle_gamma   90.00
#
_symmetry.space_group_name_H-M   'P 1'
#
loop_
_entity.id
_entity.type
_entity.pdbx_description
1 polymer ?
#
loop_
_entity_poly.entity_id
_entity_poly.type
_entity_poly.pdbx_seq_one_letter_code
_entity_poly.pdbx_strand_id
1 'polypeptide(L)'
;MTQAQATSSISAATPRRPRGKVAVGLLACFLGWAGAHWWYLGRRHAWAVSLYAALALAGAFSLYPVWYDNPAFFLLFIPMIDGFVESVVFSLMPDEKFDRRYNPGLGRPSATGWGPVLVALSACLIGSIVAMFAIAMVVVYIWVAMGWLDGYVL
;
A
#
# COMPACT_ATOMS: atom_id res chain seq x y z
N MET A 1 40.43 51.69 2.89
CA MET A 1 39.21 51.21 2.19
C MET A 1 38.95 49.79 2.67
N THR A 2 37.98 49.67 3.56
CA THR A 2 37.70 48.48 4.39
C THR A 2 36.96 47.41 3.60
N GLN A 3 37.37 46.16 3.74
CA GLN A 3 36.81 45.00 3.06
C GLN A 3 35.34 44.75 3.46
N ALA A 4 34.46 44.56 2.48
CA ALA A 4 33.13 44.01 2.70
C ALA A 4 33.20 42.49 2.49
N GLN A 5 33.29 41.73 3.58
CA GLN A 5 33.10 40.29 3.58
C GLN A 5 31.61 39.99 3.37
N ALA A 6 31.26 39.45 2.20
CA ALA A 6 29.94 38.89 1.96
C ALA A 6 29.79 37.61 2.80
N THR A 7 28.98 37.66 3.84
CA THR A 7 28.58 36.51 4.63
C THR A 7 27.67 35.61 3.80
N SER A 8 28.23 34.55 3.24
CA SER A 8 27.48 33.45 2.62
C SER A 8 26.57 32.82 3.68
N SER A 9 25.27 33.09 3.61
CA SER A 9 24.26 32.41 4.41
C SER A 9 24.16 30.95 3.95
N ILE A 10 24.90 30.07 4.64
CA ILE A 10 24.71 28.62 4.51
C ILE A 10 23.30 28.34 5.06
N SER A 11 22.33 28.25 4.15
CA SER A 11 20.98 27.80 4.46
C SER A 11 21.09 26.39 5.05
N ALA A 12 20.99 26.28 6.37
CA ALA A 12 21.06 25.00 7.07
C ALA A 12 19.95 24.09 6.54
N ALA A 13 20.30 23.13 5.69
CA ALA A 13 19.36 22.16 5.18
C ALA A 13 18.75 21.40 6.36
N THR A 14 17.42 21.48 6.52
CA THR A 14 16.72 20.77 7.58
C THR A 14 17.03 19.28 7.48
N PRO A 15 17.50 18.62 8.56
CA PRO A 15 17.85 17.20 8.50
C PRO A 15 16.59 16.39 8.16
N ARG A 16 16.57 15.79 6.96
CA ARG A 16 15.50 14.89 6.54
C ARG A 16 15.63 13.57 7.30
N ARG A 17 14.61 13.18 8.06
CA ARG A 17 14.62 11.89 8.78
C ARG A 17 14.54 10.76 7.74
N PRO A 18 15.42 9.74 7.80
CA PRO A 18 15.40 8.64 6.85
C PRO A 18 14.08 7.86 6.95
N ARG A 19 13.55 7.45 5.79
CA ARG A 19 12.33 6.65 5.70
C ARG A 19 12.65 5.19 5.99
N GLY A 20 11.81 4.56 6.80
CA GLY A 20 12.03 3.20 7.27
C GLY A 20 11.35 2.16 6.39
N LYS A 21 12.10 1.15 5.96
CA LYS A 21 11.63 0.03 5.13
C LYS A 21 10.51 -0.78 5.80
N VAL A 22 10.64 -1.06 7.10
CA VAL A 22 9.61 -1.76 7.91
C VAL A 22 8.31 -0.97 7.95
N ALA A 23 8.39 0.35 8.12
CA ALA A 23 7.20 1.20 8.16
C ALA A 23 6.46 1.18 6.82
N VAL A 24 7.18 1.24 5.69
CA VAL A 24 6.58 1.10 4.35
C VAL A 24 5.90 -0.24 4.18
N GLY A 25 6.58 -1.34 4.55
CA GLY A 25 6.02 -2.70 4.45
C GLY A 25 4.76 -2.87 5.29
N LEU A 26 4.78 -2.46 6.55
CA LEU A 26 3.59 -2.51 7.42
C LEU A 26 2.44 -1.66 6.88
N LEU A 27 2.75 -0.45 6.38
CA LEU A 27 1.74 0.44 5.83
C LEU A 27 1.14 -0.11 4.53
N ALA A 28 1.93 -0.82 3.72
CA ALA A 28 1.46 -1.52 2.53
C ALA A 28 0.61 -2.74 2.91
N CYS A 29 1.00 -3.47 3.96
CA CYS A 29 0.28 -4.66 4.43
C CYS A 29 -1.10 -4.32 5.02
N PHE A 30 -1.20 -3.29 5.87
CA PHE A 30 -2.44 -2.97 6.58
C PHE A 30 -3.29 -1.91 5.85
N LEU A 31 -2.66 -0.94 5.19
CA LEU A 31 -3.33 0.18 4.52
C LEU A 31 -3.03 0.18 3.00
N GLY A 32 -2.75 -0.99 2.45
CA GLY A 32 -2.57 -1.23 1.02
C GLY A 32 -3.76 -0.81 0.18
N TRP A 33 -4.96 -1.22 0.62
CA TRP A 33 -6.23 -0.91 -0.04
C TRP A 33 -6.49 0.60 -0.18
N ALA A 34 -5.97 1.42 0.73
CA ALA A 34 -6.11 2.87 0.71
C ALA A 34 -4.92 3.59 0.05
N GLY A 35 -3.84 2.88 -0.28
CA GLY A 35 -2.62 3.46 -0.86
C GLY A 35 -1.74 4.24 0.13
N ALA A 36 -1.85 4.00 1.44
CA ALA A 36 -1.14 4.80 2.45
C ALA A 36 0.39 4.73 2.32
N HIS A 37 0.92 3.59 1.86
CA HIS A 37 2.34 3.41 1.56
C HIS A 37 2.83 4.32 0.42
N TRP A 38 1.99 4.64 -0.57
CA TRP A 38 2.33 5.62 -1.63
C TRP A 38 2.37 7.05 -1.10
N TRP A 39 1.46 7.38 -0.16
CA TRP A 39 1.48 8.67 0.54
C TRP A 39 2.73 8.82 1.41
N TYR A 40 3.08 7.79 2.17
CA TYR A 40 4.31 7.79 2.98
C TYR A 40 5.57 7.95 2.12
N LEU A 41 5.59 7.30 0.95
CA LEU A 41 6.67 7.44 -0.03
C LEU A 41 6.61 8.76 -0.82
N GLY A 42 5.57 9.58 -0.67
CA GLY A 42 5.41 10.84 -1.38
C GLY A 42 5.36 10.66 -2.91
N ARG A 43 4.77 9.56 -3.39
CA ARG A 43 4.60 9.33 -4.84
C ARG A 43 3.59 10.33 -5.41
N ARG A 44 3.89 10.89 -6.59
CA ARG A 44 3.01 11.87 -7.29
C ARG A 44 1.58 11.38 -7.52
N HIS A 45 1.40 10.07 -7.73
CA HIS A 45 0.10 9.46 -8.02
C HIS A 45 -0.47 8.68 -6.83
N ALA A 46 -0.02 8.95 -5.59
CA ALA A 46 -0.57 8.34 -4.38
C ALA A 46 -2.08 8.54 -4.24
N TRP A 47 -2.56 9.72 -4.65
CA TRP A 47 -3.98 10.07 -4.61
C TRP A 47 -4.85 9.18 -5.49
N ALA A 48 -4.31 8.59 -6.56
CA ALA A 48 -5.12 7.81 -7.50
C ALA A 48 -5.65 6.53 -6.84
N VAL A 49 -4.83 5.85 -6.04
CA VAL A 49 -5.24 4.63 -5.31
C VAL A 49 -6.26 4.98 -4.23
N SER A 50 -6.04 6.05 -3.48
CA SER A 50 -7.01 6.50 -2.46
C SER A 50 -8.33 6.95 -3.08
N LEU A 51 -8.29 7.64 -4.23
CA LEU A 51 -9.48 8.04 -4.96
C LEU A 51 -10.23 6.81 -5.49
N TYR A 52 -9.52 5.86 -6.08
CA TYR A 52 -10.11 4.60 -6.55
C TYR A 52 -10.80 3.86 -5.40
N ALA A 53 -10.15 3.74 -4.25
CA ALA A 53 -10.73 3.11 -3.07
C ALA A 53 -11.96 3.87 -2.56
N ALA A 54 -11.90 5.20 -2.53
CA ALA A 54 -13.03 6.04 -2.14
C ALA A 54 -14.22 5.90 -3.10
N LEU A 55 -13.98 5.83 -4.42
CA LEU A 55 -15.03 5.64 -5.42
C LEU A 55 -15.67 4.25 -5.32
N ALA A 56 -14.86 3.21 -5.16
CA ALA A 56 -15.34 1.85 -4.97
C ALA A 56 -16.23 1.75 -3.71
N LEU A 57 -15.79 2.34 -2.60
CA LEU A 57 -16.54 2.36 -1.36
C LEU A 57 -17.82 3.22 -1.46
N ALA A 58 -17.73 4.40 -2.07
CA ALA A 58 -18.89 5.26 -2.30
C ALA A 58 -19.94 4.57 -3.19
N GLY A 59 -19.51 3.88 -4.25
CA GLY A 59 -20.39 3.07 -5.09
C GLY A 59 -21.05 1.93 -4.30
N ALA A 60 -20.29 1.24 -3.46
CA ALA A 60 -20.79 0.16 -2.63
C ALA A 60 -21.88 0.62 -1.64
N PHE A 61 -21.72 1.79 -1.01
CA PHE A 61 -22.70 2.33 -0.06
C PHE A 61 -23.89 3.04 -0.72
N SER A 62 -23.71 3.64 -1.90
CA SER A 62 -24.74 4.49 -2.52
C SER A 62 -25.65 3.74 -3.49
N LEU A 63 -25.14 2.67 -4.14
CA LEU A 63 -25.83 2.00 -5.24
C LEU A 63 -26.46 0.67 -4.82
N TYR A 64 -26.04 0.08 -3.70
CA TYR A 64 -26.43 -1.26 -3.29
C TYR A 64 -27.00 -1.27 -1.88
N PRO A 65 -28.04 -2.10 -1.61
CA PRO A 65 -28.60 -2.25 -0.27
C PRO A 65 -27.64 -2.96 0.69
N VAL A 66 -26.81 -3.87 0.17
CA VAL A 66 -25.77 -4.57 0.93
C VAL A 66 -24.41 -4.08 0.46
N TRP A 67 -23.70 -3.37 1.33
CA TRP A 67 -22.45 -2.69 0.99
C TRP A 67 -21.26 -3.64 0.79
N TYR A 68 -21.28 -4.84 1.38
CA TYR A 68 -20.16 -5.80 1.28
C TYR A 68 -20.35 -6.86 0.19
N ASP A 69 -21.56 -7.04 -0.32
CA ASP A 69 -21.91 -8.09 -1.28
C ASP A 69 -22.35 -7.47 -2.61
N ASN A 70 -21.42 -6.76 -3.24
CA ASN A 70 -21.64 -6.09 -4.51
C ASN A 70 -20.33 -5.92 -5.28
N PRO A 71 -20.39 -5.78 -6.63
CA PRO A 71 -19.20 -5.66 -7.46
C PRO A 71 -18.38 -4.41 -7.16
N ALA A 72 -19.00 -3.30 -6.72
CA ALA A 72 -18.27 -2.08 -6.38
C ALA A 72 -17.36 -2.28 -5.17
N PHE A 73 -17.77 -3.06 -4.17
CA PHE A 73 -16.91 -3.45 -3.05
C PHE A 73 -15.79 -4.40 -3.48
N PHE A 74 -16.05 -5.36 -4.36
CA PHE A 74 -15.03 -6.30 -4.83
C PHE A 74 -13.87 -5.62 -5.57
N LEU A 75 -14.11 -4.46 -6.17
CA LEU A 75 -13.05 -3.63 -6.75
C LEU A 75 -12.00 -3.19 -5.72
N LEU A 76 -12.32 -3.13 -4.42
CA LEU A 76 -11.35 -2.84 -3.35
C LEU A 76 -10.35 -3.98 -3.12
N PHE A 77 -10.65 -5.21 -3.54
CA PHE A 77 -9.69 -6.31 -3.43
C PHE A 77 -8.46 -6.08 -4.31
N ILE A 78 -8.58 -5.33 -5.40
CA ILE A 78 -7.46 -5.02 -6.31
C ILE A 78 -6.34 -4.25 -5.59
N PRO A 79 -6.55 -3.04 -5.06
CA PRO A 79 -5.51 -2.31 -4.33
C PRO A 79 -5.14 -2.99 -3.01
N MET A 80 -6.04 -3.78 -2.42
CA MET A 80 -5.73 -4.57 -1.23
C MET A 80 -4.67 -5.64 -1.51
N ILE A 81 -4.84 -6.43 -2.57
CA ILE A 81 -3.89 -7.45 -3.00
C ILE A 81 -2.57 -6.80 -3.46
N ASP A 82 -2.66 -5.71 -4.23
CA ASP A 82 -1.48 -4.94 -4.66
C ASP A 82 -0.66 -4.46 -3.45
N GLY A 83 -1.32 -4.00 -2.38
CA GLY A 83 -0.65 -3.61 -1.14
C GLY A 83 0.11 -4.74 -0.45
N PHE A 84 -0.43 -5.97 -0.44
CA PHE A 84 0.31 -7.14 0.08
C PHE A 84 1.54 -7.44 -0.79
N VAL A 85 1.40 -7.37 -2.12
CA VAL A 85 2.52 -7.57 -3.05
C VAL A 85 3.60 -6.49 -2.84
N GLU A 86 3.21 -5.21 -2.79
CA GLU A 86 4.15 -4.12 -2.54
C GLU A 86 4.80 -4.23 -1.15
N SER A 87 4.08 -4.67 -0.12
CA SER A 87 4.64 -4.94 1.20
C SER A 87 5.79 -5.94 1.14
N VAL A 88 5.61 -7.07 0.43
CA VAL A 88 6.64 -8.08 0.24
C VAL A 88 7.80 -7.51 -0.58
N VAL A 89 7.51 -6.82 -1.68
CA VAL A 89 8.53 -6.22 -2.56
C VAL A 89 9.40 -5.22 -1.78
N PHE A 90 8.80 -4.32 -1.00
CA PHE A 90 9.55 -3.37 -0.20
C PHE A 90 10.32 -4.02 0.93
N SER A 91 9.74 -5.04 1.56
CA SER A 91 10.38 -5.76 2.65
C SER A 91 11.60 -6.57 2.20
N LEU A 92 11.56 -7.13 1.00
CA LEU A 92 12.66 -7.91 0.40
C LEU A 92 13.62 -7.08 -0.45
N MET A 93 13.30 -5.81 -0.73
CA MET A 93 14.17 -4.91 -1.50
C MET A 93 15.52 -4.75 -0.80
N PRO A 94 16.68 -4.90 -1.46
CA PRO A 94 17.97 -4.65 -0.82
C PRO A 94 18.06 -3.24 -0.25
N ASP A 95 18.67 -3.11 0.93
CA ASP A 95 18.66 -1.85 1.69
C ASP A 95 19.35 -0.72 0.93
N GLU A 96 20.49 -1.01 0.30
CA GLU A 96 21.21 -0.09 -0.57
C GLU A 96 20.34 0.43 -1.73
N LYS A 97 19.52 -0.45 -2.31
CA LYS A 97 18.59 -0.11 -3.40
C LYS A 97 17.45 0.76 -2.89
N PHE A 98 16.94 0.47 -1.70
CA PHE A 98 15.89 1.26 -1.05
C PHE A 98 16.40 2.66 -0.70
N ASP A 99 17.57 2.77 -0.07
CA ASP A 99 18.17 4.03 0.34
C ASP A 99 18.53 4.91 -0.85
N ARG A 100 19.11 4.33 -1.91
CA ARG A 100 19.38 5.07 -3.15
C ARG A 100 18.11 5.66 -3.77
N ARG A 101 16.97 4.98 -3.64
CA ARG A 101 15.70 5.41 -4.26
C ARG A 101 14.90 6.38 -3.40
N TYR A 102 14.86 6.15 -2.09
CA TYR A 102 13.94 6.84 -1.19
C TYR A 102 14.62 7.72 -0.13
N ASN A 103 15.92 7.54 0.10
CA ASN A 103 16.74 8.32 1.01
C ASN A 103 17.98 8.95 0.31
N PRO A 104 17.85 9.59 -0.89
CA PRO A 104 19.01 10.14 -1.59
C PRO A 104 19.67 11.26 -0.76
N GLY A 105 21.00 11.23 -0.66
CA GLY A 105 21.79 12.23 0.06
C GLY A 105 21.90 12.03 1.57
N LEU A 106 21.22 11.02 2.14
CA LEU A 106 21.38 10.61 3.53
C LEU A 106 22.49 9.55 3.59
N GLY A 107 23.74 9.98 3.70
CA GLY A 107 24.96 9.16 3.54
C GLY A 107 25.19 8.02 4.54
N ARG A 108 24.18 7.56 5.28
CA ARG A 108 24.26 6.36 6.13
C ARG A 108 23.35 5.27 5.57
N PRO A 109 23.91 4.14 5.10
CA PRO A 109 23.10 2.99 4.74
C PRO A 109 22.29 2.54 5.95
N SER A 110 20.98 2.39 5.78
CA SER A 110 20.10 1.82 6.78
C SER A 110 20.37 0.31 6.80
N ALA A 111 20.89 -0.22 7.89
CA ALA A 111 20.99 -1.66 8.09
C ALA A 111 19.67 -2.16 8.67
N THR A 112 18.82 -2.75 7.83
CA THR A 112 17.57 -3.34 8.29
C THR A 112 17.83 -4.77 8.77
N GLY A 113 17.46 -5.07 10.02
CA GLY A 113 17.57 -6.41 10.60
C GLY A 113 16.48 -7.37 10.10
N TRP A 114 16.06 -8.32 10.94
CA TRP A 114 15.02 -9.31 10.62
C TRP A 114 13.60 -8.73 10.44
N GLY A 115 13.37 -7.47 10.82
CA GLY A 115 12.05 -6.82 10.79
C GLY A 115 11.32 -6.94 9.44
N PRO A 116 11.92 -6.53 8.31
CA PRO A 116 11.31 -6.67 6.99
C PRO A 116 10.98 -8.13 6.62
N VAL A 117 11.80 -9.09 7.04
CA VAL A 117 11.53 -10.51 6.76
C VAL A 117 10.23 -10.97 7.44
N LEU A 118 10.01 -10.58 8.69
CA LEU A 118 8.76 -10.88 9.41
C LEU A 118 7.55 -10.19 8.77
N VAL A 119 7.73 -8.96 8.27
CA VAL A 119 6.69 -8.23 7.54
C VAL A 119 6.36 -8.94 6.22
N ALA A 120 7.37 -9.38 5.47
CA ALA A 120 7.17 -10.13 4.23
C ALA A 120 6.45 -11.47 4.49
N LEU A 121 6.86 -12.21 5.54
CA LEU A 121 6.21 -13.47 5.91
C LEU A 121 4.73 -13.25 6.28
N SER A 122 4.46 -12.25 7.12
CA SER A 122 3.10 -11.89 7.52
C SER A 122 2.26 -11.45 6.31
N ALA A 123 2.83 -10.65 5.42
CA ALA A 123 2.16 -10.17 4.21
C ALA A 123 1.83 -11.32 3.24
N CYS A 124 2.74 -12.28 3.07
CA CYS A 124 2.46 -13.49 2.27
C CYS A 124 1.36 -14.35 2.90
N LEU A 125 1.44 -14.60 4.21
CA LEU A 125 0.47 -15.43 4.92
C LEU A 125 -0.92 -14.79 4.86
N ILE A 126 -1.06 -13.56 5.36
CA ILE A 126 -2.33 -12.84 5.42
C ILE A 126 -2.85 -12.54 4.02
N GLY A 127 -1.96 -12.11 3.11
CA GLY A 127 -2.31 -11.81 1.73
C GLY A 127 -2.88 -13.03 1.00
N SER A 128 -2.33 -14.23 1.20
CA SER A 128 -2.86 -15.45 0.59
C SER A 128 -4.27 -15.80 1.10
N ILE A 129 -4.51 -15.65 2.41
CA ILE A 129 -5.83 -15.90 3.03
C ILE A 129 -6.86 -14.90 2.48
N VAL A 130 -6.51 -13.61 2.46
CA VAL A 130 -7.38 -12.54 1.97
C VAL A 130 -7.65 -12.69 0.48
N ALA A 131 -6.64 -13.05 -0.33
CA ALA A 131 -6.81 -13.28 -1.75
C ALA A 131 -7.74 -14.47 -2.03
N MET A 132 -7.59 -15.58 -1.31
CA MET A 132 -8.49 -16.72 -1.43
C MET A 132 -9.93 -16.32 -1.05
N PHE A 133 -10.11 -15.59 0.05
CA PHE A 133 -11.41 -15.10 0.49
C PHE A 133 -12.06 -14.16 -0.54
N ALA A 134 -11.27 -13.24 -1.11
CA ALA A 134 -11.73 -12.31 -2.14
C ALA A 134 -12.23 -13.05 -3.40
N ILE A 135 -11.46 -14.04 -3.86
CA ILE A 135 -11.84 -14.86 -5.01
C ILE A 135 -13.13 -15.64 -4.70
N ALA A 136 -13.21 -16.26 -3.52
CA ALA A 136 -14.40 -17.01 -3.11
C ALA A 136 -15.66 -16.13 -3.09
N MET A 137 -15.58 -14.92 -2.52
CA MET A 137 -16.68 -13.94 -2.50
C MET A 137 -17.15 -13.60 -3.92
N VAL A 138 -16.21 -13.27 -4.83
CA VAL A 138 -16.54 -12.92 -6.21
C VAL A 138 -17.21 -14.09 -6.93
N VAL A 139 -16.68 -15.31 -6.77
CA VAL A 139 -17.23 -16.52 -7.41
C VAL A 139 -18.64 -16.81 -6.92
N VAL A 140 -18.85 -16.82 -5.60
CA VAL A 140 -20.17 -17.08 -4.99
C VAL A 140 -21.18 -16.04 -5.46
N TYR A 141 -20.81 -14.76 -5.45
CA TYR A 141 -21.68 -13.68 -5.93
C TYR A 141 -22.11 -13.89 -7.39
N ILE A 142 -21.15 -14.23 -8.27
CA ILE A 142 -21.45 -14.49 -9.68
C ILE A 142 -22.37 -15.70 -9.84
N TRP A 143 -22.15 -16.78 -9.09
CA TRP A 143 -23.01 -17.97 -9.17
C TRP A 143 -24.44 -17.69 -8.72
N VAL A 144 -24.61 -16.93 -7.64
CA VAL A 144 -25.94 -16.46 -7.19
C VAL A 144 -26.58 -15.57 -8.25
N ALA A 145 -25.84 -14.61 -8.80
CA ALA A 145 -26.35 -13.68 -9.80
C ALA A 145 -26.77 -14.36 -11.12
N MET A 146 -26.13 -15.49 -11.48
CA MET A 146 -26.50 -16.30 -12.65
C MET A 146 -27.63 -17.30 -12.37
N GLY A 147 -28.13 -17.40 -11.12
CA GLY A 147 -29.13 -18.39 -10.73
C GLY A 147 -28.62 -19.84 -10.77
N TRP A 148 -27.30 -20.04 -10.82
CA TRP A 148 -26.73 -21.39 -10.91
C TRP A 148 -26.98 -22.23 -9.65
N LEU A 149 -27.17 -21.54 -8.52
CA LEU A 149 -27.44 -22.15 -7.22
C LEU A 149 -28.94 -22.42 -6.97
N ASP A 150 -29.84 -21.90 -7.81
CA ASP A 150 -31.30 -22.06 -7.65
C ASP A 150 -31.74 -23.52 -7.84
N GLY A 151 -30.94 -24.35 -8.50
CA GLY A 151 -31.17 -25.79 -8.67
C GLY A 151 -30.69 -26.67 -7.50
N TYR A 152 -30.01 -26.10 -6.50
CA TYR A 152 -29.47 -26.82 -5.34
C TYR A 152 -30.36 -26.76 -4.09
N VAL A 153 -31.66 -26.47 -4.28
CA VAL A 153 -32.64 -26.57 -3.19
C VAL A 153 -32.81 -28.07 -2.83
N LEU A 154 -32.31 -28.47 -1.66
CA LEU A 154 -32.60 -29.77 -1.04
C LEU A 154 -33.94 -29.71 -0.31
#